data_AF-A0A7X2HRH9-F1
#
_entry.id   AF-A0A7X2HRH9-F1
#
_cell.length_a   1.000
_cell.length_b   1.000
_cell.length_c   1.000
_cell.angle_alpha   90.00
_cell.angle_beta   90.00
_cell.angle_gamma   90.00
#
_symmetry.space_group_name_H-M   'P 1'
#
loop_
_entity.id
_entity.type
_entity.pdbx_description
1 polymer ?
#
loop_
_entity_poly.entity_id
_entity_poly.type
_entity_poly.pdbx_seq_one_letter_code
_entity_poly.pdbx_strand_id
1 'polypeptide(L)' 'MRTIIVNAKRGAVEVRTNRRSDNRWESAYRLLGGSGLTTEWRSAGVPEGFVTEGMALSAAILLGRMAAENSIVQPAHA' A
#
# COMPACT_ATOMS: atom_id res chain seq x y z
N MET A 1 7.55 -6.07 -11.26
CA MET A 1 6.83 -5.37 -10.17
C MET A 1 5.68 -6.25 -9.72
N ARG A 2 5.62 -6.63 -8.44
CA ARG A 2 4.54 -7.47 -7.91
C ARG A 2 3.57 -6.58 -7.13
N THR A 3 2.29 -6.77 -7.38
CA THR A 3 1.21 -6.04 -6.71
C THR A 3 0.25 -7.04 -6.06
N ILE A 4 -0.23 -6.73 -4.85
CA ILE A 4 -1.31 -7.48 -4.21
C ILE A 4 -2.36 -6.51 -3.66
N ILE A 5 -3.59 -7.00 -3.52
CA ILE A 5 -4.69 -6.26 -2.90
C ILE A 5 -4.92 -6.84 -1.50
N VAL A 6 -5.04 -5.95 -0.52
CA VAL A 6 -5.29 -6.29 0.88
C VAL A 6 -6.56 -5.59 1.33
N ASN A 7 -7.50 -6.36 1.87
CA ASN A 7 -8.72 -5.80 2.45
C ASN A 7 -8.41 -5.05 3.75
N ALA A 8 -8.97 -3.86 3.89
CA ALA A 8 -8.93 -3.08 5.11
C ALA A 8 -10.34 -2.96 5.71
N LYS A 9 -10.44 -2.43 6.92
CA LYS A 9 -11.74 -2.23 7.58
C LYS A 9 -12.67 -1.30 6.79
N ARG A 10 -12.09 -0.36 6.03
CA ARG A 10 -12.79 0.59 5.17
C ARG A 10 -12.17 0.57 3.78
N GLY A 11 -12.72 -0.27 2.89
CA GLY A 11 -12.24 -0.44 1.52
C GLY A 11 -11.08 -1.42 1.39
N ALA A 12 -10.25 -1.23 0.35
CA ALA A 12 -9.11 -2.08 0.08
C ALA A 12 -7.86 -1.24 -0.19
N VAL A 13 -6.70 -1.88 -0.07
CA VAL A 13 -5.39 -1.27 -0.28
C VAL A 13 -4.68 -2.08 -1.33
N GLU A 14 -4.19 -1.41 -2.36
CA GLU A 14 -3.28 -2.01 -3.32
C GLU A 14 -1.85 -1.70 -2.91
N VAL A 15 -1.00 -2.72 -2.82
CA VAL A 15 0.39 -2.60 -2.41
C VAL A 15 1.30 -3.18 -3.47
N ARG A 16 2.43 -2.53 -3.68
CA ARG A 16 3.46 -2.98 -4.63
C ARG A 16 4.83 -2.99 -3.99
N THR A 17 5.65 -3.95 -4.41
CA THR A 17 7.07 -4.04 -4.07
C THR A 17 7.91 -3.94 -5.33
N ASN A 18 9.07 -3.29 -5.20
CA ASN A 18 10.05 -3.19 -6.26
C ASN A 18 11.46 -3.37 -5.70
N ARG A 19 12.34 -4.00 -6.48
CA ARG A 19 13.76 -4.15 -6.15
C ARG A 19 14.52 -3.00 -6.77
N ARG A 20 15.24 -2.23 -5.94
CA ARG A 20 16.09 -1.10 -6.32
C ARG A 20 17.41 -1.59 -6.92
N SER A 21 18.14 -0.68 -7.57
CA SER A 21 19.47 -0.93 -8.16
C SER A 21 20.53 -1.29 -7.12
N ASP A 22 20.37 -0.84 -5.88
CA ASP A 22 21.24 -1.14 -4.72
C ASP A 22 20.91 -2.48 -4.03
N ASN A 23 20.10 -3.34 -4.67
CA ASN A 23 19.58 -4.59 -4.13
C ASN A 23 18.67 -4.47 -2.90
N ARG A 24 18.26 -3.26 -2.53
CA ARG A 24 17.24 -3.05 -1.49
C ARG A 24 15.85 -3.13 -2.08
N TRP A 25 14.87 -3.28 -1.20
CA TRP A 25 13.46 -3.30 -1.57
C TRP A 25 12.80 -1.99 -1.20
N GLU A 26 11.92 -1.53 -2.06
CA GLU A 26 11.00 -0.43 -1.78
C GLU A 26 9.57 -0.91 -1.94
N SER A 27 8.66 -0.18 -1.33
CA SER A 27 7.24 -0.50 -1.37
C SER A 27 6.40 0.75 -1.39
N ALA A 28 5.24 0.65 -2.03
CA ALA A 28 4.25 1.71 -2.06
C ALA A 28 2.86 1.13 -1.91
N TYR A 29 1.91 1.97 -1.50
CA TYR A 29 0.51 1.62 -1.36
C TYR A 29 -0.39 2.69 -1.97
N ARG A 30 -1.61 2.31 -2.35
CA ARG A 30 -2.70 3.24 -2.65
C ARG A 30 -4.02 2.67 -2.15
N LEU A 31 -4.99 3.54 -1.87
CA LEU A 31 -6.31 3.15 -1.43
C LEU A 31 -7.21 2.92 -2.64
N LEU A 32 -8.02 1.87 -2.56
CA LEU A 32 -9.08 1.57 -3.51
C LEU A 32 -10.42 1.99 -2.87
N GLY A 33 -11.02 3.05 -3.40
CA GLY A 33 -12.33 3.54 -2.98
C GLY A 33 -13.48 2.71 -3.57
N GLY A 34 -14.65 2.75 -2.91
CA GLY A 34 -15.81 1.93 -3.28
C GLY A 34 -16.43 2.20 -4.65
N SER A 35 -16.05 3.29 -5.33
CA SER A 35 -16.54 3.67 -6.67
C SER A 35 -15.49 3.51 -7.79
N GLY A 36 -14.41 2.77 -7.55
CA GLY A 36 -13.30 2.61 -8.51
C GLY A 36 -12.31 3.78 -8.50
N LEU A 37 -12.51 4.78 -7.64
CA LEU A 37 -11.54 5.84 -7.40
C LEU A 37 -10.35 5.28 -6.61
N THR A 38 -9.17 5.29 -7.22
CA THR A 38 -7.92 4.95 -6.55
C THR A 38 -7.16 6.20 -6.17
N THR A 39 -6.56 6.23 -4.98
CA THR A 39 -5.64 7.33 -4.64
C THR A 39 -4.32 7.21 -5.42
N GLU A 40 -3.54 8.28 -5.38
CA GLU A 40 -2.14 8.24 -5.80
C GLU A 40 -1.33 7.23 -4.97
N TRP A 41 -0.23 6.75 -5.58
CA TRP A 41 0.73 5.88 -4.89
C TRP A 41 1.49 6.67 -3.83
N ARG A 42 1.45 6.17 -2.59
CA ARG A 42 2.21 6.70 -1.46
C ARG A 42 3.37 5.77 -1.15
N SER A 43 4.56 6.35 -0.97
CA SER A 43 5.73 5.57 -0.58
C SER A 43 5.57 5.04 0.84
N ALA A 44 5.86 3.75 1.03
CA ALA A 44 6.06 3.10 2.32
C ALA A 44 7.54 2.73 2.54
N GLY A 45 8.42 3.21 1.67
CA GLY A 45 9.86 2.99 1.75
C GLY A 45 10.54 3.91 2.76
N VAL A 46 11.65 3.44 3.33
CA VAL A 46 12.64 4.25 4.02
C VAL A 46 13.79 4.61 3.06
N PRO A 47 14.55 5.71 3.29
CA PRO A 47 15.63 6.13 2.40
C PRO A 47 16.64 5.01 2.08
N GLU A 48 16.98 4.20 3.08
CA GLU A 48 17.92 3.09 3.01
C GLU A 48 17.38 1.87 2.24
N GLY A 49 16.05 1.79 2.09
CA GLY A 49 15.36 0.62 1.56
C GLY A 49 15.37 -0.60 2.49
N PHE A 50 14.45 -1.52 2.25
CA PHE A 50 14.31 -2.75 3.03
C PHE A 50 15.29 -3.83 2.58
N VAL A 51 15.72 -4.68 3.52
CA VAL A 51 16.64 -5.80 3.24
C VAL A 51 15.94 -6.89 2.42
N THR A 52 14.66 -7.14 2.68
CA THR A 52 13.89 -8.23 2.05
C THR A 52 12.56 -7.73 1.50
N GLU A 53 12.04 -8.44 0.49
CA GLU A 53 10.72 -8.16 -0.08
C GLU A 53 9.62 -8.26 0.99
N GLY A 54 9.71 -9.24 1.90
CA GLY A 54 8.72 -9.44 2.96
C GLY A 54 8.63 -8.25 3.92
N MET A 55 9.77 -7.60 4.23
CA MET A 55 9.77 -6.39 5.07
C MET A 55 9.11 -5.21 4.34
N ALA A 56 9.46 -5.00 3.07
CA ALA A 56 8.86 -3.96 2.24
C ALA A 56 7.34 -4.16 2.11
N LEU A 57 6.93 -5.40 1.82
CA LEU A 57 5.53 -5.78 1.73
C LEU A 57 4.78 -5.50 3.04
N SER A 58 5.34 -5.94 4.16
CA SER A 58 4.74 -5.74 5.49
C SER A 58 4.58 -4.26 5.83
N ALA A 59 5.58 -3.42 5.50
CA ALA A 59 5.53 -1.98 5.72
C ALA A 59 4.39 -1.32 4.91
N ALA A 60 4.29 -1.64 3.62
CA ALA A 60 3.23 -1.09 2.77
C ALA A 60 1.83 -1.56 3.19
N ILE A 61 1.68 -2.82 3.62
CA ILE A 61 0.40 -3.33 4.14
C ILE A 61 -0.01 -2.58 5.40
N LEU A 62 0.92 -2.43 6.35
CA LEU A 62 0.64 -1.75 7.62
C LEU A 62 0.23 -0.30 7.39
N LEU A 63 1.05 0.48 6.69
CA LEU A 63 0.78 1.90 6.42
C LEU A 63 -0.47 2.08 5.57
N GLY A 64 -0.68 1.23 4.58
CA GLY A 64 -1.87 1.27 3.74
C GLY A 64 -3.14 0.97 4.51
N ARG A 65 -3.13 -0.01 5.41
CA ARG A 65 -4.29 -0.31 6.28
C ARG A 65 -4.59 0.83 7.25
N MET A 66 -3.57 1.38 7.91
CA MET A 66 -3.73 2.54 8.79
C MET A 66 -4.28 3.75 8.02
N ALA A 67 -3.81 3.97 6.79
CA ALA A 67 -4.34 5.02 5.94
C ALA A 67 -5.80 4.76 5.56
N ALA A 68 -6.19 3.54 5.18
CA ALA A 68 -7.57 3.18 4.87
C ALA A 68 -8.51 3.37 6.08
N GLU A 69 -8.05 3.03 7.28
CA GLU A 69 -8.82 3.14 8.51
C GLU A 69 -9.04 4.61 8.93
N ASN A 70 -8.03 5.46 8.75
CA ASN A 70 -8.10 6.90 9.07
C ASN A 70 -8.71 7.74 7.93
N SER A 71 -8.76 7.21 6.72
CA SER A 71 -9.43 7.87 5.60
C SER A 71 -10.93 7.78 5.79
N ILE A 72 -11.63 8.90 5.62
CA ILE A 72 -13.08 8.90 5.40
C ILE A 72 -13.31 8.37 3.97
N VAL A 73 -12.95 7.12 3.71
CA VAL A 73 -13.45 6.42 2.53
C VAL A 73 -14.92 6.19 2.84
N GLN A 74 -15.78 7.08 2.35
CA GLN A 74 -17.22 6.88 2.42
C GLN A 74 -17.49 5.48 1.87
N PRO A 75 -18.11 4.58 2.65
CA PRO A 75 -18.59 3.33 2.08
C PRO A 75 -19.58 3.72 0.98
N ALA A 76 -19.33 3.25 -0.24
CA ALA A 76 -20.30 3.39 -1.31
C ALA A 76 -21.63 2.81 -0.80
N HIS A 77 -22.62 3.69 -0.62
CA HIS A 77 -23.97 3.27 -0.26
C HIS A 77 -24.46 2.30 -1.33
N ALA A 78 -24.84 1.10 -0.89
CA ALA A 78 -25.74 0.20 -1.59
C ALA A 78 -27.13 0.38 -0.97
#